data_AF-A0A382UKB7-F1
#
_entry.id   AF-A0A382UKB7-F1
#
_cell.length_a   1.000
_cell.length_b   1.000
_cell.length_c   1.000
_cell.angle_alpha   90.00
_cell.angle_beta   90.00
_cell.angle_gamma   90.00
#
_symmetry.space_group_name_H-M   'P 1'
#
loop_
_entity.id
_entity.type
_entity.pdbx_description
1 polymer ?
#
loop_
_entity_poly.entity_id
_entity_poly.type
_entity_poly.pdbx_seq_one_letter_code
_entity_poly.pdbx_strand_id
1 'polypeptide(L)'
;DVSVTTVYSTEGTNSAGDGWNLLGNPYATTIDVDASGSLFADNTSNFNEVVYVWDSQAGTPAYISWNGSSGSLTDGLIAPYQGFWVQGKSLSATTYTFDYSDCVSSNAGSFYKTMADNTGSMNFTITSGEYSNKTFVSFMANGAEGMDNADAYKLLPMTPSERVVGISYAEGNGLDISNLPYSHEGSIVIPLDVMYLTVDDDYNFVTEENDVAMSWDLSSLPGHVSLTLTDNVTGTSVNLTEESEITFSTEAKGSFLSYGTDGVNIYPLVGESRFTLTVAYSALTSNDEPAN
;
A
#
# COMPACT_ATOMS: atom_id res chain seq x y z
N ASP A 1 -28.55 -12.39 -15.62
CA ASP A 1 -28.05 -11.28 -16.47
C ASP A 1 -27.87 -10.02 -15.65
N VAL A 2 -26.89 -9.20 -16.01
CA VAL A 2 -26.58 -7.92 -15.35
C VAL A 2 -26.50 -6.85 -16.43
N SER A 3 -27.17 -5.72 -16.22
CA SER A 3 -27.04 -4.54 -17.09
C SER A 3 -26.47 -3.38 -16.29
N VAL A 4 -25.41 -2.77 -16.81
CA VAL A 4 -24.77 -1.61 -16.19
C VAL A 4 -25.12 -0.37 -16.99
N THR A 5 -25.74 0.61 -16.34
CA THR A 5 -25.96 1.94 -16.94
C THR A 5 -24.65 2.73 -16.86
N THR A 6 -24.06 2.97 -18.01
CA THR A 6 -22.84 3.76 -18.17
C THR A 6 -23.18 5.25 -18.32
N VAL A 7 -22.62 6.10 -17.47
CA VAL A 7 -22.82 7.56 -17.52
C VAL A 7 -21.49 8.21 -17.88
N TYR A 8 -21.37 8.68 -19.12
CA TYR A 8 -20.19 9.39 -19.62
C TYR A 8 -20.62 10.49 -20.59
N SER A 9 -19.87 11.60 -20.61
CA SER A 9 -20.00 12.60 -21.67
C SER A 9 -19.38 12.02 -22.93
N THR A 10 -20.05 12.12 -24.10
CA THR A 10 -19.35 12.12 -25.38
C THR A 10 -19.74 13.27 -26.28
N GLU A 11 -18.83 13.75 -27.10
CA GLU A 11 -19.11 14.68 -28.20
C GLU A 11 -19.55 13.92 -29.47
N GLY A 12 -19.91 12.63 -29.34
CA GLY A 12 -20.37 11.79 -30.46
C GLY A 12 -19.27 11.45 -31.48
N THR A 13 -17.99 11.54 -31.09
CA THR A 13 -16.86 11.16 -31.93
C THR A 13 -16.03 10.09 -31.23
N ASN A 14 -15.52 9.11 -31.98
CA ASN A 14 -14.61 8.07 -31.49
C ASN A 14 -13.21 8.66 -31.20
N SER A 15 -13.16 9.73 -30.41
CA SER A 15 -11.98 10.49 -30.08
C SER A 15 -11.28 9.84 -28.88
N ALA A 16 -9.96 9.86 -28.87
CA ALA A 16 -9.15 9.13 -27.90
C ALA A 16 -9.42 9.47 -26.42
N GLY A 17 -9.97 10.65 -26.13
CA GLY A 17 -10.28 11.10 -24.76
C GLY A 17 -11.73 10.93 -24.33
N ASP A 18 -12.55 10.24 -25.11
CA ASP A 18 -14.00 10.28 -24.97
C ASP A 18 -14.63 8.88 -24.98
N GLY A 19 -15.76 8.70 -24.30
CA GLY A 19 -16.54 7.44 -24.38
C GLY A 19 -16.12 6.31 -23.45
N TRP A 20 -15.15 6.54 -22.56
CA TRP A 20 -14.54 5.48 -21.76
C TRP A 20 -15.36 5.09 -20.53
N ASN A 21 -15.52 3.77 -20.33
CA ASN A 21 -16.27 3.19 -19.22
C ASN A 21 -15.45 2.09 -18.56
N LEU A 22 -15.24 2.21 -17.24
CA LEU A 22 -14.63 1.16 -16.43
C LEU A 22 -15.74 0.25 -15.94
N LEU A 23 -15.71 -0.99 -16.42
CA LEU A 23 -16.62 -2.05 -16.02
C LEU A 23 -15.84 -3.11 -15.24
N GLY A 24 -16.56 -4.01 -14.59
CA GLY A 24 -15.98 -5.20 -13.97
C GLY A 24 -16.77 -6.43 -14.35
N ASN A 25 -16.11 -7.58 -14.45
CA ASN A 25 -16.80 -8.86 -14.58
C ASN A 25 -17.69 -9.07 -13.34
N PRO A 26 -19.03 -9.07 -13.47
CA PRO A 26 -19.92 -9.16 -12.32
C PRO A 26 -20.05 -10.59 -11.76
N TYR A 27 -19.46 -11.58 -12.43
CA TYR A 27 -19.64 -12.98 -12.11
C TYR A 27 -18.44 -13.58 -11.38
N ALA A 28 -18.71 -14.62 -10.59
CA ALA A 28 -17.71 -15.47 -9.96
C ALA A 28 -17.02 -16.45 -10.94
N THR A 29 -17.17 -16.23 -12.24
CA THR A 29 -16.62 -17.08 -13.31
C THR A 29 -15.98 -16.21 -14.38
N THR A 30 -15.05 -16.79 -15.14
CA THR A 30 -14.41 -16.11 -16.28
C THR A 30 -15.46 -15.83 -17.35
N ILE A 31 -15.38 -14.64 -17.95
CA ILE A 31 -16.12 -14.31 -19.16
C ILE A 31 -15.18 -14.25 -20.36
N ASP A 32 -15.67 -14.67 -21.52
CA ASP A 32 -15.03 -14.60 -22.82
C ASP A 32 -15.75 -13.51 -23.63
N VAL A 33 -15.00 -12.49 -24.05
CA VAL A 33 -15.59 -11.32 -24.71
C VAL A 33 -15.93 -11.54 -26.18
N ASP A 34 -15.39 -12.59 -26.82
CA ASP A 34 -15.54 -12.86 -28.26
C ASP A 34 -15.99 -14.30 -28.60
N ALA A 35 -16.39 -15.10 -27.62
CA ALA A 35 -17.16 -16.33 -27.79
C ALA A 35 -18.39 -16.19 -28.73
N SER A 36 -18.95 -17.32 -29.16
CA SER A 36 -20.20 -17.32 -29.93
C SER A 36 -21.37 -16.88 -29.05
N GLY A 37 -22.05 -15.79 -29.42
CA GLY A 37 -23.06 -15.15 -28.56
C GLY A 37 -22.46 -14.18 -27.54
N SER A 38 -21.16 -13.92 -27.60
CA SER A 38 -20.39 -13.20 -26.57
C SER A 38 -20.87 -11.83 -26.13
N LEU A 39 -20.19 -11.36 -25.07
CA LEU A 39 -20.23 -9.99 -24.59
C LEU A 39 -20.06 -8.94 -25.70
N PHE A 40 -19.23 -9.16 -26.72
CA PHE A 40 -19.16 -8.25 -27.87
C PHE A 40 -20.43 -8.28 -28.72
N ALA A 41 -20.99 -9.46 -29.01
CA ALA A 41 -22.22 -9.58 -29.77
C ALA A 41 -23.40 -8.84 -29.10
N ASP A 42 -23.51 -8.93 -27.77
CA ASP A 42 -24.54 -8.26 -26.97
C ASP A 42 -24.44 -6.73 -27.01
N ASN A 43 -23.23 -6.20 -27.20
CA ASN A 43 -22.93 -4.78 -27.01
C ASN A 43 -22.46 -4.06 -28.29
N THR A 44 -22.26 -4.77 -29.40
CA THR A 44 -21.64 -4.23 -30.63
C THR A 44 -22.38 -3.03 -31.22
N SER A 45 -23.70 -2.92 -31.01
CA SER A 45 -24.47 -1.75 -31.49
C SER A 45 -24.07 -0.45 -30.80
N ASN A 46 -23.59 -0.53 -29.56
CA ASN A 46 -23.34 0.62 -28.69
C ASN A 46 -21.85 0.81 -28.35
N PHE A 47 -21.06 -0.25 -28.29
CA PHE A 47 -19.66 -0.20 -27.84
C PHE A 47 -18.70 -0.74 -28.91
N ASN A 48 -17.46 -0.27 -28.86
CA ASN A 48 -16.36 -0.83 -29.64
C ASN A 48 -16.05 -2.24 -29.11
N GLU A 49 -15.77 -3.17 -30.03
CA GLU A 49 -15.41 -4.56 -29.72
C GLU A 49 -13.92 -4.64 -29.34
N VAL A 50 -13.55 -3.85 -28.33
CA VAL A 50 -12.20 -3.82 -27.76
C VAL A 50 -12.32 -3.66 -26.25
N VAL A 51 -11.63 -4.51 -25.52
CA VAL A 51 -11.46 -4.40 -24.07
C VAL A 51 -10.02 -4.08 -23.71
N TYR A 52 -9.82 -3.37 -22.60
CA TYR A 52 -8.50 -3.10 -22.02
C TYR A 52 -8.49 -3.50 -20.56
N VAL A 53 -7.54 -4.35 -20.16
CA VAL A 53 -7.33 -4.80 -18.79
C VAL A 53 -6.02 -4.21 -18.29
N TRP A 54 -6.00 -3.72 -17.05
CA TRP A 54 -4.76 -3.27 -16.42
C TRP A 54 -3.95 -4.48 -15.96
N ASP A 55 -2.73 -4.61 -16.48
CA ASP A 55 -1.77 -5.62 -16.07
C ASP A 55 -0.71 -4.98 -15.17
N SER A 56 -0.89 -5.16 -13.86
CA SER A 56 0.09 -4.72 -12.85
C SER A 56 1.19 -5.75 -12.61
N GLN A 57 1.08 -6.95 -13.19
CA GLN A 57 2.01 -8.07 -12.99
C GLN A 57 3.11 -8.10 -14.06
N ALA A 58 2.90 -7.43 -15.20
CA ALA A 58 3.94 -7.26 -16.20
C ALA A 58 5.18 -6.56 -15.65
N GLY A 59 6.38 -6.94 -16.15
CA GLY A 59 7.64 -6.28 -15.78
C GLY A 59 7.67 -4.77 -16.06
N THR A 60 6.77 -4.28 -16.90
CA THR A 60 6.39 -2.85 -16.96
C THR A 60 4.87 -2.78 -16.94
N PRO A 61 4.25 -2.34 -15.83
CA PRO A 61 2.79 -2.26 -15.71
C PRO A 61 2.15 -1.45 -16.83
N ALA A 62 1.16 -2.02 -17.50
CA ALA A 62 0.51 -1.42 -18.67
C ALA A 62 -0.90 -1.96 -18.88
N TYR A 63 -1.69 -1.26 -19.71
CA TYR A 63 -2.92 -1.84 -20.22
C TYR A 63 -2.61 -2.86 -21.32
N ILE A 64 -3.21 -4.04 -21.22
CA ILE A 64 -3.28 -5.04 -22.29
C ILE A 64 -4.67 -5.02 -22.92
N SER A 65 -4.75 -5.22 -24.22
CA SER A 65 -6.00 -5.10 -24.98
C SER A 65 -6.36 -6.39 -25.71
N TRP A 66 -7.63 -6.56 -26.05
CA TRP A 66 -8.14 -7.57 -26.97
C TRP A 66 -9.24 -6.99 -27.85
N ASN A 67 -9.21 -7.29 -29.15
CA ASN A 67 -10.20 -6.80 -30.12
C ASN A 67 -11.05 -7.91 -30.78
N GLY A 68 -11.12 -9.09 -30.16
CA GLY A 68 -11.84 -10.25 -30.70
C GLY A 68 -11.04 -11.09 -31.70
N SER A 69 -9.75 -10.78 -31.89
CA SER A 69 -8.88 -11.54 -32.79
C SER A 69 -7.39 -11.39 -32.49
N SER A 70 -6.99 -10.26 -31.91
CA SER A 70 -5.59 -9.92 -31.63
C SER A 70 -5.49 -9.04 -30.40
N GLY A 71 -4.38 -9.17 -29.70
CA GLY A 71 -4.13 -8.44 -28.47
C GLY A 71 -3.20 -9.19 -27.53
N SER A 72 -2.79 -8.51 -26.47
CA SER A 72 -1.95 -9.10 -25.41
C SER A 72 -2.78 -9.70 -24.28
N LEU A 73 -4.09 -9.42 -24.22
CA LEU A 73 -5.02 -10.12 -23.35
C LEU A 73 -5.37 -11.47 -23.97
N THR A 74 -4.93 -12.56 -23.33
CA THR A 74 -5.08 -13.93 -23.84
C THR A 74 -6.54 -14.32 -24.06
N ASP A 75 -6.87 -14.68 -25.31
CA ASP A 75 -8.16 -15.23 -25.75
C ASP A 75 -9.39 -14.42 -25.30
N GLY A 76 -9.23 -13.10 -25.10
CA GLY A 76 -10.34 -12.26 -24.65
C GLY A 76 -10.90 -12.60 -23.26
N LEU A 77 -10.18 -13.38 -22.45
CA LEU A 77 -10.70 -13.86 -21.17
C LEU A 77 -10.56 -12.82 -20.07
N ILE A 78 -11.66 -12.51 -19.40
CA ILE A 78 -11.72 -11.61 -18.24
C ILE A 78 -12.04 -12.44 -17.01
N ALA A 79 -11.06 -12.55 -16.09
CA ALA A 79 -11.19 -13.29 -14.85
C ALA A 79 -12.35 -12.78 -13.96
N PRO A 80 -12.84 -13.60 -13.01
CA PRO A 80 -13.87 -13.18 -12.06
C PRO A 80 -13.52 -11.84 -11.40
N TYR A 81 -14.48 -10.92 -11.36
CA TYR A 81 -14.34 -9.60 -10.71
C TYR A 81 -13.26 -8.66 -11.27
N GLN A 82 -12.64 -9.02 -12.39
CA GLN A 82 -11.62 -8.19 -13.03
C GLN A 82 -12.23 -6.96 -13.69
N GLY A 83 -11.61 -5.81 -13.43
CA GLY A 83 -11.93 -4.54 -14.09
C GLY A 83 -11.38 -4.48 -15.52
N PHE A 84 -12.15 -3.87 -16.42
CA PHE A 84 -11.74 -3.63 -17.81
C PHE A 84 -12.40 -2.36 -18.36
N TRP A 85 -11.72 -1.70 -19.29
CA TRP A 85 -12.26 -0.55 -20.02
C TRP A 85 -12.90 -0.98 -21.33
N VAL A 86 -14.02 -0.32 -21.64
CA VAL A 86 -14.65 -0.30 -22.98
C VAL A 86 -14.91 1.13 -23.40
N GLN A 87 -15.04 1.34 -24.71
CA GLN A 87 -15.35 2.64 -25.27
C GLN A 87 -16.69 2.61 -26.00
N GLY A 88 -17.58 3.53 -25.65
CA GLY A 88 -18.84 3.74 -26.33
C GLY A 88 -18.66 4.37 -27.71
N LYS A 89 -19.48 3.95 -28.67
CA LYS A 89 -19.48 4.48 -30.05
C LYS A 89 -20.15 5.85 -30.17
N SER A 90 -21.01 6.22 -29.22
CA SER A 90 -21.81 7.45 -29.26
C SER A 90 -22.43 7.80 -27.91
N LEU A 91 -23.02 9.00 -27.80
CA LEU A 91 -23.79 9.46 -26.64
C LEU A 91 -24.97 8.56 -26.24
N SER A 92 -25.51 7.78 -27.18
CA SER A 92 -26.64 6.88 -26.93
C SER A 92 -26.24 5.51 -26.39
N ALA A 93 -24.94 5.21 -26.29
CA ALA A 93 -24.45 3.94 -25.76
C ALA A 93 -24.46 3.95 -24.22
N THR A 94 -25.64 3.88 -23.62
CA THR A 94 -25.83 4.09 -22.17
C THR A 94 -25.89 2.79 -21.36
N THR A 95 -25.92 1.63 -22.00
CA THR A 95 -26.13 0.34 -21.32
C THR A 95 -25.18 -0.70 -21.87
N TYR A 96 -24.35 -1.25 -20.99
CA TYR A 96 -23.52 -2.43 -21.28
C TYR A 96 -24.16 -3.65 -20.61
N THR A 97 -24.45 -4.69 -21.40
CA THR A 97 -25.15 -5.89 -20.95
C THR A 97 -24.18 -7.05 -20.78
N PHE A 98 -24.32 -7.75 -19.67
CA PHE A 98 -23.71 -9.04 -19.40
C PHE A 98 -24.84 -10.07 -19.40
N ASP A 99 -25.04 -10.76 -20.51
CA ASP A 99 -25.88 -11.96 -20.53
C ASP A 99 -25.04 -13.15 -20.06
N TYR A 100 -25.49 -13.78 -18.98
CA TYR A 100 -24.71 -14.84 -18.33
C TYR A 100 -24.53 -16.05 -19.25
N SER A 101 -25.53 -16.38 -20.06
CA SER A 101 -25.47 -17.58 -20.92
C SER A 101 -24.54 -17.43 -22.12
N ASP A 102 -24.24 -16.18 -22.47
CA ASP A 102 -23.62 -15.76 -23.71
C ASP A 102 -22.14 -15.40 -23.52
N CYS A 103 -21.75 -14.92 -22.33
CA CYS A 103 -20.37 -14.52 -22.06
C CYS A 103 -19.56 -15.46 -21.16
N VAL A 104 -20.16 -16.43 -20.46
CA VAL A 104 -19.39 -17.29 -19.53
C VAL A 104 -18.51 -18.29 -20.27
N SER A 105 -17.28 -18.44 -19.79
CA SER A 105 -16.30 -19.37 -20.35
C SER A 105 -16.02 -20.55 -19.42
N SER A 106 -15.79 -21.72 -19.99
CA SER A 106 -15.20 -22.87 -19.29
C SER A 106 -13.70 -22.74 -19.09
N ASN A 107 -13.06 -21.81 -19.82
CA ASN A 107 -11.63 -21.56 -19.74
C ASN A 107 -11.35 -20.54 -18.64
N ALA A 108 -10.31 -20.78 -17.84
CA ALA A 108 -9.92 -19.85 -16.78
C ALA A 108 -9.17 -18.65 -17.37
N GLY A 109 -9.68 -17.45 -17.13
CA GLY A 109 -9.01 -16.20 -17.44
C GLY A 109 -7.94 -15.87 -16.39
N SER A 110 -6.92 -15.13 -16.79
CA SER A 110 -5.90 -14.62 -15.87
C SER A 110 -6.41 -13.36 -15.17
N PHE A 111 -6.22 -13.29 -13.85
CA PHE A 111 -6.47 -12.07 -13.08
C PHE A 111 -5.17 -11.24 -13.07
N TYR A 112 -5.18 -10.08 -13.70
CA TYR A 112 -4.02 -9.25 -14.03
C TYR A 112 -3.76 -8.12 -13.01
N LYS A 113 -4.70 -7.87 -12.10
CA LYS A 113 -4.46 -6.98 -10.95
C LYS A 113 -3.84 -7.77 -9.80
N THR A 114 -2.73 -7.30 -9.24
CA THR A 114 -2.22 -7.79 -7.97
C THR A 114 -2.99 -7.12 -6.82
N MET A 115 -3.36 -7.91 -5.81
CA MET A 115 -3.56 -7.33 -4.48
C MET A 115 -2.22 -6.71 -4.07
N ALA A 116 -2.22 -5.60 -3.33
CA ALA A 116 -0.98 -5.21 -2.67
C ALA A 116 -0.57 -6.40 -1.78
N ASP A 117 0.60 -6.98 -2.03
CA ASP A 117 1.14 -8.15 -1.32
C ASP A 117 1.55 -7.74 0.10
N ASN A 118 0.61 -7.24 0.90
CA ASN A 118 0.86 -7.05 2.32
C ASN A 118 0.91 -8.43 2.96
N THR A 119 2.12 -8.83 3.27
CA THR A 119 2.47 -10.15 3.78
C THR A 119 2.62 -10.17 5.30
N GLY A 120 2.49 -9.01 5.95
CA GLY A 120 2.52 -8.87 7.39
C GLY A 120 2.85 -7.45 7.84
N SER A 121 2.64 -7.18 9.13
CA SER A 121 2.97 -5.90 9.74
C SER A 121 3.11 -5.99 11.26
N MET A 122 3.69 -4.97 11.85
CA MET A 122 3.69 -4.73 13.30
C MET A 122 3.54 -3.22 13.58
N ASN A 123 3.15 -2.88 14.81
CA ASN A 123 3.19 -1.49 15.29
C ASN A 123 3.76 -1.35 16.68
N PHE A 124 4.51 -0.27 16.91
CA PHE A 124 4.82 0.21 18.25
C PHE A 124 3.69 1.13 18.71
N THR A 125 3.25 0.96 19.94
CA THR A 125 2.38 1.90 20.65
C THR A 125 3.21 2.58 21.73
N ILE A 126 3.35 3.90 21.62
CA ILE A 126 4.18 4.74 22.49
C ILE A 126 3.24 5.64 23.29
N THR A 127 3.44 5.72 24.60
CA THR A 127 2.65 6.55 25.50
C THR A 127 3.52 7.33 26.47
N SER A 128 3.11 8.56 26.77
CA SER A 128 3.71 9.40 27.81
C SER A 128 2.61 10.27 28.42
N GLY A 129 2.27 10.02 29.69
CA GLY A 129 1.10 10.65 30.31
C GLY A 129 -0.19 10.37 29.53
N GLU A 130 -0.84 11.43 29.03
CA GLU A 130 -2.06 11.35 28.21
C GLU A 130 -1.79 11.29 26.70
N TYR A 131 -0.53 11.45 26.29
CA TYR A 131 -0.13 11.45 24.88
C TYR A 131 0.15 10.03 24.39
N SER A 132 -0.25 9.74 23.17
CA SER A 132 0.03 8.46 22.52
C SER A 132 0.35 8.63 21.04
N ASN A 133 1.26 7.80 20.54
CA ASN A 133 1.57 7.69 19.13
C ASN A 133 1.77 6.23 18.72
N LYS A 134 1.53 5.95 17.44
CA LYS A 134 1.92 4.69 16.81
C LYS A 134 2.87 4.95 15.64
N THR A 135 3.73 3.97 15.40
CA THR A 135 4.55 3.86 14.19
C THR A 135 4.62 2.40 13.80
N PHE A 136 4.76 2.13 12.50
CA PHE A 136 4.51 0.83 11.91
C PHE A 136 5.72 0.32 11.13
N VAL A 137 5.82 -1.00 11.05
CA VAL A 137 6.67 -1.69 10.07
C VAL A 137 5.77 -2.62 9.28
N SER A 138 5.81 -2.53 7.94
CA SER A 138 5.08 -3.42 7.03
C SER A 138 6.03 -4.28 6.23
N PHE A 139 5.53 -5.41 5.74
CA PHE A 139 6.29 -6.35 4.93
C PHE A 139 5.55 -6.61 3.63
N MET A 140 6.23 -6.40 2.50
CA MET A 140 5.66 -6.66 1.17
C MET A 140 6.61 -7.46 0.30
N ALA A 141 6.06 -8.27 -0.61
CA ALA A 141 6.86 -9.06 -1.56
C ALA A 141 7.76 -8.18 -2.44
N ASN A 142 7.29 -6.97 -2.77
CA ASN A 142 8.02 -5.95 -3.51
C ASN A 142 8.63 -4.84 -2.63
N GLY A 143 8.67 -5.03 -1.30
CA GLY A 143 9.33 -4.10 -0.39
C GLY A 143 10.84 -4.08 -0.63
N ALA A 144 11.50 -2.97 -0.28
CA ALA A 144 12.94 -2.80 -0.45
C ALA A 144 13.63 -2.42 0.85
N GLU A 145 14.95 -2.63 0.91
CA GLU A 145 15.76 -2.00 1.95
C GLU A 145 15.92 -0.51 1.61
N GLY A 146 15.82 0.35 2.62
CA GLY A 146 15.85 1.80 2.42
C GLY A 146 14.46 2.35 2.11
N MET A 147 14.38 3.36 1.25
CA MET A 147 13.10 3.96 0.87
C MET A 147 12.45 3.30 -0.34
N ASP A 148 11.15 3.04 -0.27
CA ASP A 148 10.30 2.56 -1.35
C ASP A 148 8.95 3.29 -1.42
N ASN A 149 8.10 2.90 -2.40
CA ASN A 149 6.83 3.59 -2.67
C ASN A 149 5.71 3.26 -1.66
N ALA A 150 5.92 2.30 -0.77
CA ALA A 150 4.98 1.88 0.25
C ALA A 150 5.35 2.42 1.65
N ASP A 151 6.51 3.05 1.80
CA ASP A 151 6.82 3.88 2.97
C ASP A 151 5.85 5.04 3.12
N ALA A 152 5.62 5.43 4.37
CA ALA A 152 4.85 6.62 4.69
C ALA A 152 5.71 7.59 5.50
N TYR A 153 5.84 8.82 5.00
CA TYR A 153 6.51 9.90 5.74
C TYR A 153 5.77 10.24 7.04
N LYS A 154 6.53 10.55 8.10
CA LYS A 154 5.98 11.09 9.34
C LYS A 154 5.70 12.57 9.15
N LEU A 155 4.43 12.91 8.88
CA LEU A 155 4.03 14.30 8.64
C LEU A 155 3.98 15.12 9.93
N LEU A 156 4.45 16.36 9.87
CA LEU A 156 4.21 17.35 10.91
C LEU A 156 2.71 17.66 11.02
N PRO A 157 2.21 17.95 12.24
CA PRO A 157 0.81 18.29 12.43
C PRO A 157 0.47 19.64 11.82
N MET A 158 -0.81 19.85 11.49
CA MET A 158 -1.30 21.17 11.07
C MET A 158 -1.24 22.21 12.19
N THR A 159 -1.35 21.75 13.44
CA THR A 159 -1.23 22.61 14.63
C THR A 159 -0.23 21.97 15.60
N PRO A 160 0.85 22.67 15.96
CA PRO A 160 1.78 22.19 16.97
C PRO A 160 1.11 22.13 18.33
N SER A 161 1.37 21.05 19.04
CA SER A 161 0.94 20.84 20.43
C SER A 161 1.90 19.86 21.09
N GLU A 162 1.97 19.90 22.41
CA GLU A 162 2.69 18.89 23.17
C GLU A 162 2.25 17.46 22.78
N ARG A 163 3.21 16.53 22.70
CA ARG A 163 3.01 15.16 22.22
C ARG A 163 4.22 14.26 22.47
N VAL A 164 3.99 12.96 22.43
CA VAL A 164 5.03 11.95 22.17
C VAL A 164 4.99 11.52 20.71
N VAL A 165 6.14 11.24 20.10
CA VAL A 165 6.24 10.79 18.70
C VAL A 165 7.26 9.67 18.55
N GLY A 166 6.88 8.61 17.84
CA GLY A 166 7.78 7.58 17.33
C GLY A 166 8.04 7.77 15.85
N ILE A 167 9.30 7.71 15.44
CA ILE A 167 9.75 8.00 14.06
C ILE A 167 10.83 7.00 13.68
N SER A 168 10.61 6.27 12.58
CA SER A 168 11.66 5.48 11.94
C SER A 168 12.38 6.32 10.89
N TYR A 169 13.62 5.99 10.54
CA TYR A 169 14.36 6.74 9.53
C TYR A 169 14.93 5.86 8.42
N ALA A 170 14.78 6.31 7.18
CA ALA A 170 15.48 5.76 6.03
C ALA A 170 15.96 6.91 5.14
N GLU A 171 17.21 6.84 4.71
CA GLU A 171 17.84 7.85 3.82
C GLU A 171 17.70 9.31 4.32
N GLY A 172 17.68 9.50 5.64
CA GLY A 172 17.54 10.81 6.28
C GLY A 172 16.11 11.34 6.41
N ASN A 173 15.10 10.58 5.96
CA ASN A 173 13.69 10.95 6.05
C ASN A 173 13.02 10.28 7.26
N GLY A 174 12.19 11.04 7.98
CA GLY A 174 11.36 10.51 9.06
C GLY A 174 10.10 9.82 8.53
N LEU A 175 9.86 8.58 8.95
CA LEU A 175 8.79 7.70 8.49
C LEU A 175 7.84 7.31 9.63
N ASP A 176 6.55 7.28 9.30
CA ASP A 176 5.49 6.71 10.13
C ASP A 176 5.34 5.20 9.90
N ILE A 177 5.54 4.77 8.65
CA ILE A 177 5.55 3.37 8.21
C ILE A 177 6.87 3.13 7.48
N SER A 178 7.68 2.20 7.99
CA SER A 178 8.80 1.61 7.25
C SER A 178 8.31 0.34 6.55
N ASN A 179 8.32 0.32 5.23
CA ASN A 179 7.98 -0.85 4.44
C ASN A 179 9.25 -1.64 4.09
N LEU A 180 9.23 -2.93 4.39
CA LEU A 180 10.37 -3.82 4.23
C LEU A 180 10.06 -4.97 3.26
N PRO A 181 11.09 -5.59 2.67
CA PRO A 181 10.91 -6.81 1.93
C PRO A 181 10.36 -7.91 2.83
N TYR A 182 9.45 -8.73 2.29
CA TYR A 182 8.97 -9.94 2.97
C TYR A 182 10.09 -10.94 3.24
N SER A 183 11.06 -11.05 2.33
CA SER A 183 12.20 -11.97 2.43
C SER A 183 13.49 -11.24 2.09
N HIS A 184 14.53 -11.48 2.87
CA HIS A 184 15.84 -10.86 2.70
C HIS A 184 16.93 -11.78 3.25
N GLU A 185 18.13 -11.71 2.67
CA GLU A 185 19.28 -12.46 3.18
C GLU A 185 19.95 -11.68 4.32
N GLY A 186 19.85 -12.20 5.54
CA GLY A 186 20.46 -11.58 6.72
C GLY A 186 19.48 -10.69 7.49
N SER A 187 19.86 -9.44 7.72
CA SER A 187 19.09 -8.53 8.56
C SER A 187 19.11 -7.10 8.05
N ILE A 188 17.98 -6.41 8.18
CA ILE A 188 17.82 -4.99 7.91
C ILE A 188 17.81 -4.22 9.23
N VAL A 189 18.44 -3.05 9.24
CA VAL A 189 18.53 -2.19 10.42
C VAL A 189 17.78 -0.90 10.17
N ILE A 190 16.81 -0.60 11.03
CA ILE A 190 16.03 0.64 11.00
C ILE A 190 16.34 1.47 12.24
N PRO A 191 16.89 2.68 12.09
CA PRO A 191 16.94 3.66 13.17
C PRO A 191 15.50 4.04 13.60
N LEU A 192 15.22 3.90 14.89
CA LEU A 192 13.94 4.27 15.48
C LEU A 192 14.18 5.28 16.60
N ASP A 193 13.46 6.39 16.57
CA ASP A 193 13.54 7.39 17.61
C ASP A 193 12.19 7.64 18.26
N VAL A 194 12.26 7.98 19.54
CA VAL A 194 11.10 8.37 20.34
C VAL A 194 11.42 9.69 21.02
N MET A 195 10.58 10.69 20.81
CA MET A 195 10.76 12.02 21.37
C MET A 195 9.49 12.47 22.09
N TYR A 196 9.67 13.09 23.25
CA TYR A 196 8.64 13.90 23.87
C TYR A 196 8.85 15.36 23.45
N LEU A 197 7.81 16.00 22.94
CA LEU A 197 7.87 17.32 22.33
C LEU A 197 6.96 18.27 23.07
N THR A 198 7.51 19.41 23.49
CA THR A 198 6.74 20.60 23.90
C THR A 198 6.79 21.65 22.79
N VAL A 199 6.01 22.73 22.93
CA VAL A 199 5.98 23.82 21.95
C VAL A 199 6.42 25.11 22.63
N ASP A 200 7.39 25.80 22.04
CA ASP A 200 7.86 27.10 22.55
C ASP A 200 7.02 28.29 22.02
N ASP A 201 7.35 29.49 22.49
CA ASP A 201 6.66 30.74 22.10
C ASP A 201 6.80 31.08 20.60
N ASP A 202 7.83 30.54 19.92
CA ASP A 202 8.09 30.70 18.49
C ASP A 202 7.47 29.57 17.65
N TYR A 203 6.65 28.72 18.28
CA TYR A 203 6.01 27.55 17.68
C TYR A 203 7.01 26.49 17.17
N ASN A 204 8.19 26.38 17.77
CA ASN A 204 9.08 25.25 17.53
C ASN A 204 8.68 24.06 18.40
N PHE A 205 8.94 22.86 17.90
CA PHE A 205 9.00 21.70 18.76
C PHE A 205 10.33 21.68 19.52
N VAL A 206 10.25 21.51 20.84
CA VAL A 206 11.40 21.33 21.72
C VAL A 206 11.36 19.93 22.28
N THR A 207 12.43 19.17 22.09
CA THR A 207 12.56 17.82 22.64
C THR A 207 12.90 17.91 24.12
N GLU A 208 12.17 17.19 24.96
CA GLU A 208 12.35 17.19 26.42
C GLU A 208 12.51 15.78 26.95
N GLU A 209 13.03 15.67 28.17
CA GLU A 209 13.03 14.41 28.90
C GLU A 209 11.65 14.15 29.51
N ASN A 210 11.10 12.98 29.24
CA ASN A 210 9.88 12.51 29.88
C ASN A 210 9.79 10.98 29.86
N ASP A 211 9.11 10.42 30.86
CA ASP A 211 8.87 9.00 30.98
C ASP A 211 7.94 8.51 29.86
N VAL A 212 8.36 7.43 29.21
CA VAL A 212 7.66 6.80 28.08
C VAL A 212 7.50 5.30 28.36
N ALA A 213 6.32 4.78 28.04
CA ALA A 213 6.09 3.36 27.87
C ALA A 213 5.93 3.06 26.37
N MET A 214 6.59 2.01 25.90
CA MET A 214 6.47 1.54 24.52
C MET A 214 6.17 0.05 24.51
N SER A 215 5.06 -0.31 23.90
CA SER A 215 4.63 -1.70 23.65
C SER A 215 4.51 -1.96 22.15
N TRP A 216 4.32 -3.22 21.76
CA TRP A 216 4.20 -3.59 20.36
C TRP A 216 3.18 -4.70 20.14
N ASP A 217 2.62 -4.73 18.93
CA ASP A 217 1.72 -5.78 18.47
C ASP A 217 2.33 -6.51 17.27
N LEU A 218 2.62 -7.80 17.48
CA LEU A 218 3.23 -8.71 16.51
C LEU A 218 2.23 -9.73 15.94
N SER A 219 0.92 -9.55 16.19
CA SER A 219 -0.11 -10.51 15.76
C SER A 219 -0.14 -10.76 14.26
N SER A 220 0.34 -9.81 13.47
CA SER A 220 0.43 -9.88 12.01
C SER A 220 1.88 -9.95 11.51
N LEU A 221 2.85 -10.24 12.39
CA LEU A 221 4.25 -10.37 12.00
C LEU A 221 4.44 -11.68 11.21
N PRO A 222 5.16 -11.68 10.08
CA PRO A 222 5.50 -12.91 9.37
C PRO A 222 6.27 -13.89 10.26
N GLY A 223 5.93 -15.19 10.18
CA GLY A 223 6.46 -16.21 11.09
C GLY A 223 7.97 -16.45 11.00
N HIS A 224 8.58 -16.13 9.85
CA HIS A 224 10.02 -16.22 9.60
C HIS A 224 10.78 -14.92 9.89
N VAL A 225 10.10 -13.87 10.38
CA VAL A 225 10.71 -12.59 10.75
C VAL A 225 10.84 -12.51 12.27
N SER A 226 12.01 -12.05 12.73
CA SER A 226 12.28 -11.77 14.13
C SER A 226 12.79 -10.35 14.31
N LEU A 227 12.45 -9.75 15.46
CA LEU A 227 12.71 -8.33 15.74
C LEU A 227 13.48 -8.20 17.06
N THR A 228 14.59 -7.48 17.01
CA THR A 228 15.35 -7.08 18.20
C THR A 228 15.45 -5.57 18.24
N LEU A 229 15.06 -4.97 19.35
CA LEU A 229 15.19 -3.54 19.58
C LEU A 229 16.38 -3.28 20.51
N THR A 230 17.36 -2.53 20.02
CA THR A 230 18.53 -2.12 20.80
C THR A 230 18.39 -0.66 21.20
N ASP A 231 18.49 -0.39 22.50
CA ASP A 231 18.62 0.97 23.03
C ASP A 231 20.06 1.44 22.84
N ASN A 232 20.26 2.48 22.04
CA ASN A 232 21.58 2.95 21.63
C ASN A 232 22.33 3.68 22.76
N VAL A 233 21.63 4.12 23.81
CA VAL A 233 22.24 4.82 24.95
C VAL A 233 22.70 3.84 26.01
N THR A 234 21.90 2.81 26.30
CA THR A 234 22.26 1.80 27.30
C THR A 234 23.02 0.61 26.71
N GLY A 235 22.91 0.39 25.40
CA GLY A 235 23.39 -0.81 24.71
C GLY A 235 22.55 -2.07 24.95
N THR A 236 21.45 -1.95 25.70
CA THR A 236 20.57 -3.08 26.02
C THR A 236 19.73 -3.46 24.80
N SER A 237 19.58 -4.75 24.54
CA SER A 237 18.74 -5.26 23.45
C SER A 237 17.59 -6.11 23.99
N VAL A 238 16.42 -5.95 23.40
CA VAL A 238 15.19 -6.66 23.76
C VAL A 238 14.67 -7.41 22.54
N ASN A 239 14.42 -8.71 22.68
CA ASN A 239 13.72 -9.50 21.68
C ASN A 239 12.21 -9.25 21.83
N LEU A 240 11.57 -8.75 20.78
CA LEU A 240 10.18 -8.33 20.82
C LEU A 240 9.19 -9.51 20.94
N THR A 241 9.63 -10.75 20.72
CA THR A 241 8.78 -11.93 20.95
C THR A 241 8.83 -12.43 22.40
N GLU A 242 9.84 -12.03 23.16
CA GLU A 242 10.05 -12.46 24.55
C GLU A 242 9.46 -11.46 25.54
N GLU A 243 9.51 -10.17 25.19
CA GLU A 243 8.92 -9.08 25.96
C GLU A 243 7.72 -8.49 25.22
N SER A 244 6.92 -7.67 25.91
CA SER A 244 5.75 -7.02 25.31
C SER A 244 5.74 -5.49 25.47
N GLU A 245 6.58 -4.97 26.36
CA GLU A 245 6.72 -3.55 26.61
C GLU A 245 8.10 -3.22 27.20
N ILE A 246 8.52 -1.96 27.03
CA ILE A 246 9.63 -1.35 27.77
C ILE A 246 9.21 0.01 28.30
N THR A 247 9.92 0.47 29.33
CA THR A 247 9.82 1.85 29.84
C THR A 247 11.19 2.50 29.82
N PHE A 248 11.24 3.78 29.47
CA PHE A 248 12.46 4.57 29.39
C PHE A 248 12.12 6.07 29.49
N SER A 249 13.14 6.91 29.70
CA SER A 249 12.98 8.37 29.57
C SER A 249 13.55 8.82 28.22
N THR A 250 12.82 9.72 27.56
CA THR A 250 13.29 10.42 26.35
C THR A 250 14.42 11.40 26.70
N GLU A 251 15.14 11.88 25.68
CA GLU A 251 16.30 12.77 25.85
C GLU A 251 16.07 14.11 25.15
N ALA A 252 16.58 15.18 25.75
CA ALA A 252 16.63 16.48 25.11
C ALA A 252 17.69 16.51 23.99
N LYS A 253 17.25 16.72 22.75
CA LYS A 253 18.04 16.75 21.51
C LYS A 253 18.04 18.12 20.81
N GLY A 254 17.41 19.13 21.40
CA GLY A 254 17.31 20.48 20.88
C GLY A 254 15.90 20.84 20.42
N SER A 255 15.79 21.69 19.39
CA SER A 255 14.52 22.14 18.85
C SER A 255 14.52 22.16 17.33
N PHE A 256 13.33 22.09 16.74
CA PHE A 256 13.11 22.17 15.31
C PHE A 256 11.77 22.83 14.99
N LEU A 257 11.65 23.39 13.79
CA LEU A 257 10.42 24.05 13.36
C LEU A 257 9.28 23.04 13.31
N SER A 258 8.13 23.37 13.91
CA SER A 258 6.91 22.55 13.81
C SER A 258 6.16 22.75 12.49
N TYR A 259 6.66 23.66 11.65
CA TYR A 259 6.14 24.04 10.35
C TYR A 259 7.30 24.19 9.37
N GLY A 260 7.00 24.23 8.09
CA GLY A 260 7.98 24.56 7.07
C GLY A 260 7.39 25.45 5.98
N THR A 261 8.20 25.75 4.99
CA THR A 261 7.80 26.58 3.85
C THR A 261 7.08 25.81 2.76
N ASP A 262 7.12 24.47 2.84
CA ASP A 262 6.49 23.58 1.88
C ASP A 262 5.05 23.26 2.28
N GLY A 263 4.25 22.79 1.31
CA GLY A 263 2.82 22.56 1.52
C GLY A 263 2.50 21.52 2.61
N VAL A 264 3.31 20.46 2.68
CA VAL A 264 3.25 19.42 3.73
C VAL A 264 4.68 19.14 4.16
N ASN A 265 4.94 19.20 5.46
CA ASN A 265 6.27 19.05 6.02
C ASN A 265 6.34 17.76 6.84
N ILE A 266 7.54 17.20 6.99
CA ILE A 266 7.81 15.95 7.72
C ILE A 266 8.65 16.23 8.95
N TYR A 267 8.61 15.35 9.95
CA TYR A 267 9.52 15.45 11.08
C TYR A 267 10.97 15.25 10.59
N PRO A 268 11.90 16.13 10.98
CA PRO A 268 13.31 16.00 10.61
C PRO A 268 14.00 14.93 11.47
N LEU A 269 15.16 14.46 11.01
CA LEU A 269 16.10 13.74 11.86
C LEU A 269 16.72 14.73 12.86
N VAL A 270 16.59 14.44 14.16
CA VAL A 270 17.11 15.28 15.25
C VAL A 270 18.05 14.47 16.11
N GLY A 271 19.35 14.80 16.07
CA GLY A 271 20.38 14.06 16.82
C GLY A 271 20.50 12.59 16.38
N GLU A 272 20.92 11.74 17.30
CA GLU A 272 21.02 10.29 17.10
C GLU A 272 19.72 9.61 17.52
N SER A 273 19.29 8.57 16.79
CA SER A 273 18.09 7.79 17.13
C SER A 273 18.27 7.04 18.44
N ARG A 274 17.26 7.07 19.33
CA ARG A 274 17.32 6.37 20.61
C ARG A 274 17.46 4.86 20.47
N PHE A 275 16.83 4.27 19.45
CA PHE A 275 16.81 2.84 19.24
C PHE A 275 17.28 2.45 17.84
N THR A 276 17.72 1.21 17.75
CA THR A 276 17.99 0.49 16.51
C THR A 276 17.10 -0.74 16.47
N LEU A 277 16.18 -0.80 15.52
CA LEU A 277 15.37 -1.99 15.25
C LEU A 277 16.11 -2.87 14.24
N THR A 278 16.49 -4.06 14.67
CA THR A 278 17.06 -5.09 13.80
C THR A 278 15.99 -6.08 13.40
N VAL A 279 15.78 -6.21 12.09
CA VAL A 279 14.81 -7.11 11.46
C VAL A 279 15.58 -8.26 10.81
N ALA A 280 15.49 -9.45 11.38
CA ALA A 280 16.21 -10.63 10.90
C ALA A 280 15.25 -11.64 10.26
N TYR A 281 15.70 -12.23 9.16
CA TYR A 281 14.91 -13.14 8.33
C TYR A 281 15.48 -14.56 8.42
N SER A 282 14.65 -15.54 8.76
CA SER A 282 15.00 -16.95 8.63
C SER A 282 14.64 -17.47 7.24
N ALA A 283 15.28 -18.58 6.85
CA ALA A 283 14.98 -19.25 5.58
C ALA A 283 13.48 -19.59 5.49
N LEU A 284 12.85 -19.23 4.38
CA LEU A 284 11.47 -19.55 4.09
C LEU A 284 11.30 -21.07 3.99
N THR A 285 10.26 -21.58 4.62
CA THR A 285 9.81 -22.97 4.50
C THR A 285 8.52 -23.03 3.69
N SER A 286 8.06 -24.23 3.31
CA SER A 286 6.80 -24.39 2.56
C SER A 286 5.55 -23.87 3.27
N ASN A 287 5.66 -23.49 4.55
CA ASN A 287 4.56 -22.93 5.34
C ASN A 287 4.58 -21.38 5.36
N ASP A 288 5.62 -20.75 4.81
CA ASP A 288 5.85 -19.30 4.82
C ASP A 288 5.53 -18.67 3.46
N GLU A 289 4.73 -19.32 2.62
CA GLU A 289 4.24 -18.72 1.38
C GLU A 289 3.13 -17.71 1.72
N PRO A 290 3.16 -16.47 1.19
CA PRO A 290 2.07 -15.53 1.36
C PRO A 290 0.78 -16.16 0.81
N ALA A 291 -0.30 -16.06 1.57
CA ALA A 291 -1.59 -16.58 1.14
C ALA A 291 -2.02 -15.84 -0.14
N ASN A 292 -2.05 -16.55 -1.27
CA ASN A 292 -2.59 -16.11 -2.55
C ASN A 292 -4.04 -15.61 -2.43
#